data_AF-A0A2G8RUV4-F1
#
_entry.id   AF-A0A2G8RUV4-F1
#
_cell.length_a   1.000
_cell.length_b   1.000
_cell.length_c   1.000
_cell.angle_alpha   90.00
_cell.angle_beta   90.00
_cell.angle_gamma   90.00
#
_symmetry.space_group_name_H-M   'P 1'
#
loop_
_entity.id
_entity.type
_entity.pdbx_description
1 polymer ?
#
loop_
_entity_poly.entity_id
_entity_poly.type
_entity_poly.pdbx_seq_one_letter_code
_entity_poly.pdbx_strand_id
1 'polypeptide(L)' 'MSLSWYKRKTRLSSLISADGGEDAEGSLLDQLMHGQTVIGKTAKTIQIDSLRFGDKDLDLVGTLEYGQFGVALCIVVS' A
#
# COMPACT_ATOMS: atom_id res chain seq x y z
N MET A 1 5.42 12.39 -12.40
CA MET A 1 5.18 13.14 -11.14
C MET A 1 4.13 12.37 -10.35
N SER A 2 4.55 11.36 -9.59
CA SER A 2 3.63 10.59 -8.74
C SER A 2 3.08 11.51 -7.65
N LEU A 3 1.80 11.36 -7.32
CA LEU A 3 1.23 12.01 -6.15
C LEU A 3 1.92 11.44 -4.91
N SER A 4 2.31 12.30 -3.96
CA SER A 4 2.89 11.87 -2.68
C SER A 4 2.04 10.77 -2.06
N TRP A 5 2.68 9.78 -1.42
CA TRP A 5 1.98 8.66 -0.80
C TRP A 5 0.75 9.09 0.00
N TYR A 6 0.86 10.19 0.75
CA TYR A 6 -0.22 10.78 1.52
C TYR A 6 -1.49 11.02 0.68
N LYS A 7 -1.37 11.66 -0.49
CA LYS A 7 -2.50 11.93 -1.40
C LYS A 7 -3.08 10.64 -2.00
N ARG A 8 -2.23 9.63 -2.24
CA ARG A 8 -2.70 8.31 -2.70
C ARG A 8 -3.41 7.55 -1.61
N LYS A 9 -2.94 7.61 -0.36
CA LYS A 9 -3.61 7.05 0.81
C LYS A 9 -4.99 7.68 0.99
N THR A 10 -5.12 9.01 0.88
CA THR A 10 -6.43 9.68 0.94
C THR A 10 -7.38 9.22 -0.16
N ARG A 11 -6.87 9.03 -1.38
CA ARG A 11 -7.67 8.55 -2.51
C ARG A 11 -8.05 7.08 -2.37
N LEU A 12 -7.16 6.26 -1.83
CA LEU A 12 -7.38 4.85 -1.56
C LEU A 12 -8.42 4.68 -0.44
N SER A 13 -8.31 5.46 0.64
CA SER A 13 -9.32 5.56 1.70
C SER A 13 -10.70 5.94 1.16
N SER A 14 -10.77 6.97 0.29
CA SER A 14 -12.00 7.36 -0.39
C SER A 14 -12.60 6.24 -1.26
N LEU A 15 -11.77 5.45 -1.94
CA LEU A 15 -12.21 4.34 -2.81
C LEU A 15 -12.64 3.09 -2.04
N ILE A 16 -12.01 2.83 -0.90
CA ILE A 16 -12.35 1.70 -0.02
C ILE A 16 -13.58 2.06 0.82
N SER A 17 -13.80 3.34 1.13
CA SER A 17 -14.94 3.82 1.92
C SER A 17 -15.11 3.01 3.22
N ALA A 18 -14.02 2.75 3.92
CA ALA A 18 -14.07 1.99 5.18
C ALA A 18 -14.50 2.92 6.32
N ASP A 19 -15.63 2.60 6.94
CA ASP A 19 -16.19 3.34 8.08
C ASP A 19 -15.59 2.88 9.42
N GLY A 20 -14.26 2.65 9.48
CA GLY A 20 -13.63 1.93 10.60
C GLY A 20 -12.17 2.24 10.90
N GLY A 21 -11.59 3.28 10.32
CA GLY A 21 -10.18 3.66 10.54
C GLY A 21 -9.18 2.75 9.82
N GLU A 22 -7.88 2.95 10.11
CA GLU A 22 -6.77 2.38 9.32
C GLU A 22 -6.73 0.84 9.34
N ASP A 23 -7.19 0.21 10.42
CA ASP A 23 -7.17 -1.25 10.59
C ASP A 23 -8.27 -1.96 9.77
N ALA A 24 -9.45 -1.33 9.70
CA ALA A 24 -10.55 -1.79 8.85
C ALA A 24 -10.23 -1.58 7.36
N GLU A 25 -9.57 -0.47 7.01
CA GLU A 25 -9.04 -0.25 5.66
C GLU A 25 -8.02 -1.31 5.25
N GLY A 26 -7.10 -1.67 6.16
CA GLY A 26 -6.10 -2.71 5.93
C GLY A 26 -6.73 -4.07 5.66
N SER A 27 -7.70 -4.47 6.49
CA SER A 27 -8.41 -5.76 6.34
C SER A 27 -9.25 -5.82 5.05
N LEU A 28 -9.96 -4.74 4.71
CA LEU A 28 -10.73 -4.67 3.47
C LEU A 28 -9.82 -4.68 2.24
N LEU A 29 -8.68 -3.98 2.30
CA LEU A 29 -7.69 -4.01 1.23
C LEU A 29 -7.15 -5.42 1.04
N ASP A 30 -6.79 -6.13 2.11
CA ASP A 30 -6.30 -7.51 2.03
C ASP A 30 -7.35 -8.46 1.42
N GLN A 31 -8.60 -8.35 1.89
CA GLN A 31 -9.71 -9.14 1.35
C GLN A 31 -9.99 -8.83 -0.13
N LEU A 32 -9.83 -7.57 -0.54
CA LEU A 32 -9.98 -7.14 -1.93
C LEU A 32 -8.84 -7.67 -2.82
N MET A 33 -7.60 -7.69 -2.32
CA MET A 33 -6.44 -8.26 -3.02
C MET A 33 -6.55 -9.77 -3.17
N HIS A 34 -7.00 -10.45 -2.10
CA HIS A 34 -7.33 -11.87 -2.18
C HIS A 34 -8.43 -12.12 -3.21
N GLY A 35 -9.47 -11.27 -3.22
CA GLY A 35 -10.54 -11.28 -4.20
C GLY A 35 -10.05 -11.13 -5.65
N GLN A 36 -9.07 -10.26 -5.94
CA GLN A 36 -8.49 -10.17 -7.30
C GLN A 36 -7.81 -11.45 -7.75
N THR A 37 -7.17 -12.15 -6.82
CA THR A 37 -6.43 -13.39 -7.09
C THR A 37 -7.38 -14.53 -7.44
N VAL A 38 -8.59 -14.52 -6.86
CA VAL A 38 -9.61 -15.58 -7.03
C VAL A 38 -10.64 -15.25 -8.12
N ILE A 39 -11.08 -13.99 -8.24
CA ILE A 39 -12.20 -13.55 -9.10
C ILE A 39 -11.70 -12.86 -10.39
N GLY A 40 -10.46 -12.36 -10.39
CA GLY A 40 -9.89 -11.58 -11.49
C GLY A 40 -9.94 -10.07 -11.27
N LYS A 41 -9.10 -9.32 -12.00
CA LYS A 41 -8.94 -7.87 -11.82
C LYS A 41 -10.17 -7.11 -12.34
N THR A 42 -10.95 -6.52 -11.45
CA THR A 42 -12.02 -5.56 -11.83
C THR A 42 -11.47 -4.13 -11.89
N ALA A 43 -12.16 -3.22 -12.58
CA ALA A 43 -11.70 -1.84 -12.80
C ALA A 43 -11.41 -1.08 -11.50
N LYS A 44 -12.22 -1.32 -10.44
CA LYS A 44 -12.01 -0.73 -9.11
C LYS A 44 -10.70 -1.21 -8.50
N THR A 45 -10.38 -2.50 -8.68
CA THR A 45 -9.21 -3.09 -8.06
C THR A 45 -7.92 -2.86 -8.84
N ILE A 46 -7.98 -2.62 -10.14
CA ILE A 46 -6.84 -2.12 -10.93
C ILE A 46 -6.43 -0.71 -10.44
N GLN A 47 -7.40 0.15 -10.13
CA GLN A 47 -7.12 1.47 -9.58
C GLN A 47 -6.48 1.37 -8.19
N ILE A 48 -6.98 0.48 -7.34
CA ILE A 48 -6.43 0.24 -6.00
C ILE A 48 -5.01 -0.35 -6.09
N ASP A 49 -4.77 -1.32 -6.96
CA ASP A 49 -3.45 -1.89 -7.24
C ASP A 49 -2.45 -0.83 -7.73
N SER A 50 -2.90 0.11 -8.58
CA SER A 50 -2.06 1.23 -9.05
C SER A 50 -1.71 2.25 -7.96
N LEU A 51 -2.63 2.43 -6.99
CA LEU A 51 -2.53 3.36 -5.87
C LEU A 51 -1.83 2.76 -4.64
N ARG A 52 -1.66 1.43 -4.61
CA ARG A 52 -1.02 0.68 -3.52
C ARG A 52 0.40 1.20 -3.26
N PHE A 53 0.79 1.14 -1.99
CA PHE A 53 2.16 1.34 -1.56
C PHE A 53 3.05 0.27 -2.21
N GLY A 54 4.05 0.72 -2.97
CA GLY A 54 5.03 -0.17 -3.57
C GLY A 54 6.42 0.39 -3.45
N ASP A 55 7.40 -0.36 -3.93
CA ASP A 55 8.82 0.01 -3.87
C ASP A 55 9.12 1.35 -4.55
N LYS A 56 8.29 1.75 -5.52
CA LYS A 56 8.36 3.07 -6.18
C LYS A 56 8.13 4.27 -5.24
N ASP A 57 7.64 4.02 -4.03
CA ASP A 57 7.31 5.03 -3.02
C ASP A 57 8.29 5.03 -1.85
N LEU A 58 9.26 4.12 -1.90
CA LEU A 58 10.28 3.89 -0.90
C LEU A 58 11.61 4.40 -1.41
N ASP A 59 12.08 5.51 -0.85
CA ASP A 59 13.45 5.95 -1.05
C ASP A 59 14.33 5.36 0.05
N LEU A 60 15.27 4.51 -0.36
CA LEU A 60 16.25 3.90 0.53
C LEU A 60 17.22 4.97 1.02
N VAL A 61 17.17 5.29 2.31
CA VAL A 61 18.10 6.24 2.94
C VAL A 61 19.39 5.54 3.34
N GLY A 62 19.30 4.29 3.79
CA GLY A 62 20.47 3.49 4.14
C GLY A 62 20.11 2.27 4.98
N THR A 63 21.09 1.40 5.21
CA THR A 63 20.91 0.24 6.08
C THR A 63 21.11 0.66 7.54
N LEU A 64 20.12 0.36 8.38
CA LEU A 64 20.19 0.62 9.82
C LEU A 64 21.00 -0.47 10.52
N GLU A 65 20.65 -1.74 10.30
CA GLU A 65 21.31 -2.86 10.96
C GLU A 65 21.08 -4.18 10.20
N TYR A 66 22.03 -5.11 10.32
CA TYR A 66 21.90 -6.49 9.85
C TYR A 66 21.62 -7.40 11.05
N GLY A 67 20.40 -7.94 11.12
CA GLY A 67 20.01 -8.93 12.11
C GLY A 67 20.09 -10.36 11.59
N GLN A 68 19.96 -11.32 12.51
CA GLN A 68 19.99 -12.76 12.20
C GLN A 68 18.87 -13.20 11.23
N PHE A 69 17.79 -12.43 11.14
CA PHE A 69 16.61 -12.73 10.30
C PHE A 69 16.48 -11.81 9.08
N GLY A 70 17.40 -10.86 8.88
CA GLY A 70 17.33 -9.93 7.75
C GLY A 70 17.93 -8.56 8.04
N VAL A 71 17.75 -7.66 7.09
CA VAL A 71 18.34 -6.32 7.10
C VAL A 71 17.26 -5.30 7.43
N ALA A 72 17.45 -4.53 8.50
CA ALA A 72 16.64 -3.37 8.81
C ALA A 72 17.12 -2.20 7.94
N LEU A 73 16.25 -1.72 7.06
CA LEU A 73 16.55 -0.60 6.16
C LEU A 73 15.80 0.65 6.64
N CYS A 74 16.51 1.77 6.64
CA CYS A 74 15.90 3.08 6.82
C CYS A 74 15.36 3.56 5.47
N ILE A 75 14.06 3.81 5.43
CA ILE A 75 13.32 4.21 4.23
C ILE A 75 12.57 5.51 4.50
N VAL A 76 12.52 6.39 3.50
CA VAL A 76 11.67 7.58 3.50
C VAL A 76 10.58 7.39 2.46
N VAL A 77 9.39 7.88 2.80
CA VAL A 77 8.23 7.82 1.92
C VAL A 77 8.11 9.13 1.16
N SER A 78 8.12 9.06 -0.18
CA SER A 78 8.07 10.21 -1.09
C SER A 78 6.67 10.54 -1.63
#